data_AF-A0A815K1Y3-F1
#
_entry.id   AF-A0A815K1Y3-F1
#
_cell.length_a   1.000
_cell.length_b   1.000
_cell.length_c   1.000
_cell.angle_alpha   90.00
_cell.angle_beta   90.00
_cell.angle_gamma   90.00
#
_symmetry.space_group_name_H-M   'P 1'
#
loop_
_entity.id
_entity.type
_entity.pdbx_description
1 polymer ?
#
loop_
_entity_poly.entity_id
_entity_poly.type
_entity_poly.pdbx_seq_one_letter_code
_entity_poly.pdbx_strand_id
1 'polypeptide(L)'
;MFYKYNYMKKNSIMFFTKICISYILKRFRTLSLLKLIILIIIIFLFSIYILFFNKNHQLCDPAEQLSWFCPWPDPQTTVCTWDDHFPTITERVRSPESYEEFFSSLPRIQNPFEYNNLTLIECHEPSIDILIFVISKCSHASIRQSIRRTWGNTQLLKKYFPNIELKLLFLVDIDSKSEKKIELEYKYHKDIVQVNNLPEQYEYVTEREAALYEFIKLHCKQTKFIFKTDDDIFINTFLLLLLLSSKNNFQYLTNNKTIYSLFGFPIEYGLVVRHGIDQIGQRYVITQDEYSCSRYPTFLSGFGYLMSFKTCSLLINAYQTDSKPFPLSDVYFTGLLPQMMNIQRQTIFQNVDYRYQTKCSEEFFASENKPLACAASSDHFNGKESNGYKSFMNDYNLYWTKLRKQYDSLRTNHRD
;
A
#
# COMPACT_ATOMS: atom_id res chain seq x y z
N MET A 1 15.70 0.47 15.81
CA MET A 1 16.89 1.35 15.94
C MET A 1 16.57 2.79 16.36
N PHE A 2 15.42 3.37 15.98
CA PHE A 2 15.04 4.74 16.37
C PHE A 2 14.91 5.00 17.88
N TYR A 3 14.57 3.98 18.67
CA TYR A 3 14.47 4.11 20.13
C TYR A 3 15.83 4.27 20.84
N LYS A 4 16.92 3.69 20.30
CA LYS A 4 18.25 3.74 20.95
C LYS A 4 19.03 5.03 20.61
N TYR A 5 18.74 5.63 19.46
CA TYR A 5 19.36 6.90 19.02
C TYR A 5 18.76 8.13 19.74
N ASN A 6 17.45 8.12 20.01
CA ASN A 6 16.77 9.21 20.72
C ASN A 6 17.04 9.24 22.23
N TYR A 7 17.35 8.09 22.85
CA TYR A 7 17.72 8.02 24.27
C TYR A 7 19.11 8.64 24.56
N MET A 8 20.03 8.61 23.58
CA MET A 8 21.35 9.24 23.69
C MET A 8 21.25 10.77 23.54
N LYS A 9 20.43 11.27 22.60
CA LYS A 9 20.32 12.71 22.29
C LYS A 9 19.62 13.53 23.38
N LYS A 10 18.58 12.96 24.02
CA LYS A 10 17.86 13.61 25.13
C LYS A 10 18.73 13.74 26.38
N ASN A 11 19.56 12.73 26.65
CA ASN A 11 20.53 12.79 27.74
C ASN A 11 21.66 13.78 27.44
N SER A 12 22.13 13.92 26.20
CA SER A 12 23.14 14.93 25.85
C SER A 12 22.65 16.38 26.01
N ILE A 13 21.40 16.70 25.65
CA ILE A 13 20.85 18.06 25.77
C ILE A 13 20.53 18.41 27.23
N MET A 14 20.01 17.47 28.03
CA MET A 14 19.85 17.65 29.47
C MET A 14 21.18 17.76 30.22
N PHE A 15 22.23 17.09 29.74
CA PHE A 15 23.58 17.19 30.30
C PHE A 15 24.23 18.54 29.96
N PHE A 16 24.10 19.01 28.72
CA PHE A 16 24.61 20.33 28.30
C PHE A 16 23.87 21.50 28.97
N THR A 17 22.55 21.44 29.14
CA THR A 17 21.78 22.49 29.83
C THR A 17 22.11 22.54 31.32
N LYS A 18 22.27 21.39 32.00
CA LYS A 18 22.74 21.37 33.39
C LYS A 18 24.18 21.88 33.55
N ILE A 19 25.08 21.58 32.61
CA ILE A 19 26.45 22.11 32.61
C ILE A 19 26.45 23.61 32.36
N CYS A 20 25.70 24.12 31.38
CA CYS A 20 25.61 25.55 31.09
C CYS A 20 24.98 26.33 32.25
N ILE A 21 23.90 25.84 32.86
CA ILE A 21 23.28 26.48 34.02
C ILE A 21 24.21 26.43 35.24
N SER A 22 24.87 25.30 35.50
CA SER A 22 25.88 25.19 36.57
C SER A 22 27.09 26.10 36.33
N TYR A 23 27.52 26.29 35.09
CA TYR A 23 28.67 27.12 34.71
C TYR A 23 28.35 28.61 34.80
N ILE A 24 27.12 28.99 34.42
CA ILE A 24 26.60 30.35 34.55
C ILE A 24 26.41 30.69 36.04
N LEU A 25 25.77 29.82 36.83
CA LEU A 25 25.56 30.02 38.27
C LEU A 25 26.85 30.08 39.09
N LYS A 26 27.91 29.34 38.71
CA LYS A 26 29.23 29.45 39.34
C LYS A 26 29.95 30.77 39.07
N ARG A 27 29.63 31.46 37.96
CA ARG A 27 30.30 32.70 37.52
C ARG A 27 29.51 33.98 37.86
N PHE A 28 28.33 33.82 38.46
CA PHE A 28 27.45 34.92 38.90
C PHE A 28 28.07 35.85 39.97
N ARG A 29 29.14 35.43 40.65
CA ARG A 29 29.80 36.24 41.70
C ARG A 29 30.83 37.25 41.18
N THR A 30 31.17 37.27 39.88
CA THR A 30 32.27 38.11 39.35
C THR A 30 31.94 38.85 38.05
N LEU A 31 30.67 38.90 37.65
CA LEU A 31 30.25 39.59 36.43
C LEU A 31 29.95 41.06 36.73
N SER A 32 30.61 41.97 36.02
CA SER A 32 30.32 43.41 36.10
C SER A 32 28.91 43.69 35.58
N LEU A 33 28.27 44.74 36.12
CA LEU A 33 26.89 45.14 35.79
C LEU A 33 26.63 45.19 34.27
N LEU A 34 27.62 45.65 33.50
CA LEU A 34 27.56 45.75 32.04
C LEU A 34 27.38 44.38 31.35
N LYS A 35 28.04 43.32 31.84
CA LYS A 35 27.91 41.97 31.28
C LYS A 35 26.56 41.34 31.60
N LEU A 36 25.98 41.69 32.75
CA LEU A 36 24.64 41.24 33.13
C LEU A 36 23.58 41.88 32.22
N ILE A 37 23.72 43.18 31.94
CA ILE A 37 22.83 43.91 31.03
C ILE A 37 22.90 43.33 29.61
N ILE A 38 24.10 43.05 29.11
CA ILE A 38 24.27 42.43 27.77
C ILE A 38 23.62 41.04 27.72
N LEU A 39 23.77 40.22 28.76
CA LEU A 39 23.15 38.90 28.80
C LEU A 39 21.61 38.98 28.80
N ILE A 40 21.05 39.93 29.56
CA ILE A 40 19.61 40.18 29.59
C ILE A 40 19.10 40.63 28.22
N ILE A 41 19.83 41.51 27.53
CA ILE A 41 19.47 41.95 26.18
C ILE A 41 19.51 40.79 25.18
N ILE A 42 20.51 39.91 25.24
CA ILE A 42 20.60 38.73 24.38
C ILE A 42 19.43 37.78 24.63
N ILE A 43 19.09 37.52 25.90
CA ILE A 43 17.94 36.68 26.25
C ILE A 43 16.65 37.31 25.72
N PHE A 44 16.47 38.62 25.89
CA PHE A 44 15.29 39.34 25.45
C PHE A 44 15.14 39.31 23.92
N LEU A 45 16.22 39.57 23.18
CA LEU A 45 16.23 39.49 21.71
C LEU A 45 15.99 38.07 21.21
N PHE A 46 16.51 37.05 21.91
CA PHE A 46 16.26 35.65 21.60
C PHE A 46 14.80 35.26 21.84
N SER A 47 14.18 35.75 22.91
CA SER A 47 12.73 35.57 23.14
C SER A 47 11.86 36.29 22.12
N ILE A 48 12.23 37.50 21.68
CA ILE A 48 11.54 38.20 20.58
C ILE A 48 11.71 37.43 19.27
N TYR A 49 12.91 36.93 18.98
CA TYR A 49 13.19 36.11 17.81
C TYR A 49 12.32 34.84 17.80
N ILE A 50 12.21 34.12 18.92
CA ILE A 50 11.30 32.96 19.06
C ILE A 50 9.84 33.37 18.83
N LEU A 51 9.40 34.50 19.38
CA LEU A 51 8.02 34.98 19.20
C LEU A 51 7.72 35.39 17.75
N PHE A 52 8.69 35.96 17.02
CA PHE A 52 8.54 36.34 15.61
C PHE A 52 8.66 35.13 14.66
N PHE A 53 9.53 34.17 14.95
CA PHE A 53 9.63 32.93 14.17
C PHE A 53 8.40 32.04 14.35
N ASN A 54 7.80 31.99 15.55
CA ASN A 54 6.56 31.24 15.80
C ASN A 54 5.31 31.85 15.15
N LYS A 55 5.34 33.13 14.73
CA LYS A 55 4.20 33.76 14.04
C LYS A 55 4.15 33.47 12.54
N ASN A 56 5.26 33.06 11.93
CA ASN A 56 5.38 32.88 10.48
C ASN A 56 5.42 31.42 10.00
N HIS A 57 5.17 30.44 10.88
CA HIS A 57 5.01 29.04 10.47
C HIS A 57 3.73 28.43 11.07
N GLN A 58 2.63 28.53 10.32
CA GLN A 58 1.55 27.53 10.33
C GLN A 58 1.99 26.27 9.55
N LEU A 59 3.15 25.73 9.88
CA LEU A 59 3.65 24.48 9.32
C LEU A 59 4.02 23.57 10.49
N CYS A 60 3.26 22.49 10.62
CA CYS A 60 3.50 21.45 11.58
C CYS A 60 4.86 20.81 11.28
N ASP A 61 5.84 21.01 12.16
CA ASP A 61 7.11 20.28 12.14
C ASP A 61 6.86 18.83 12.64
N PRO A 62 7.22 17.78 11.89
CA PRO A 62 6.97 16.39 12.28
C PRO A 62 7.78 15.90 13.49
N ALA A 63 8.68 16.70 14.07
CA ALA A 63 9.68 16.21 15.02
C ALA A 63 9.37 16.39 16.53
N GLU A 64 8.27 17.04 16.93
CA GLU A 64 7.93 17.22 18.35
C GLU A 64 6.51 16.74 18.71
N GLN A 65 6.32 15.42 18.74
CA GLN A 65 5.26 14.82 19.55
C GLN A 65 5.78 14.51 20.95
N LEU A 66 5.75 15.50 21.84
CA LEU A 66 5.63 15.26 23.29
C LEU A 66 4.84 16.41 23.93
N SER A 67 3.52 16.28 23.80
CA SER A 67 2.48 16.74 24.73
C SER A 67 2.14 18.23 24.83
N TRP A 68 0.81 18.43 24.84
CA TRP A 68 -0.01 19.58 25.26
C TRP A 68 -0.51 20.55 24.16
N PHE A 69 -1.76 20.27 23.76
CA PHE A 69 -2.69 21.04 22.90
C PHE A 69 -2.63 20.86 21.37
N CYS A 70 -2.77 19.62 20.91
CA CYS A 70 -3.81 19.31 19.93
C CYS A 70 -4.86 18.50 20.68
N PRO A 71 -6.12 18.96 20.84
CA PRO A 71 -7.15 18.07 21.34
C PRO A 71 -7.27 16.94 20.31
N TRP A 72 -6.93 15.72 20.73
CA TRP A 72 -7.42 14.53 20.05
C TRP A 72 -8.94 14.73 19.91
N PRO A 73 -9.51 14.65 18.70
CA PRO A 73 -10.96 14.65 18.60
C PRO A 73 -11.48 13.53 19.49
N ASP A 74 -12.44 13.88 20.34
CA ASP A 74 -13.19 12.92 21.14
C ASP A 74 -13.58 11.74 20.22
N PRO A 75 -13.38 10.47 20.60
CA PRO A 75 -13.88 9.33 19.83
C PRO A 75 -15.40 9.39 19.56
N GLN A 76 -16.12 10.31 20.20
CA GLN A 76 -17.53 10.64 19.94
C GLN A 76 -17.77 11.78 18.93
N THR A 77 -16.74 12.43 18.36
CA THR A 77 -16.94 13.32 17.21
C THR A 77 -17.50 12.49 16.08
N THR A 78 -18.75 12.79 15.70
CA THR A 78 -19.56 12.20 14.64
C THR A 78 -18.76 11.24 13.77
N VAL A 79 -19.02 9.94 13.91
CA VAL A 79 -18.53 8.95 12.94
C VAL A 79 -19.10 9.40 11.60
N CYS A 80 -18.32 10.13 10.82
CA CYS A 80 -18.71 10.53 9.49
C CYS A 80 -18.78 9.22 8.68
N THR A 81 -19.99 8.72 8.47
CA THR A 81 -20.23 7.51 7.70
C THR A 81 -20.16 7.87 6.23
N TRP A 82 -19.31 7.19 5.48
CA TRP A 82 -19.31 7.30 4.02
C TRP A 82 -20.58 6.71 3.37
N ASP A 83 -21.43 6.08 4.20
CA ASP A 83 -22.70 5.43 3.86
C ASP A 83 -23.68 6.33 3.09
N ASP A 84 -23.54 7.66 3.13
CA ASP A 84 -24.42 8.59 2.40
C ASP A 84 -24.34 8.46 0.86
N HIS A 85 -23.28 7.81 0.34
CA HIS A 85 -23.12 7.59 -1.12
C HIS A 85 -23.85 6.34 -1.64
N PHE A 86 -24.25 5.42 -0.76
CA PHE A 86 -24.97 4.19 -1.13
C PHE A 86 -26.41 4.21 -0.64
N PRO A 87 -27.37 3.60 -1.35
CA PRO A 87 -28.76 3.54 -0.89
C PRO A 87 -28.83 2.89 0.50
N THR A 88 -29.55 3.51 1.42
CA THR A 88 -29.59 3.11 2.83
C THR A 88 -30.17 1.71 2.96
N ILE A 89 -29.32 0.74 3.27
CA ILE A 89 -29.75 -0.60 3.61
C ILE A 89 -30.09 -0.64 5.11
N THR A 90 -31.24 -1.22 5.48
CA THR A 90 -31.64 -1.42 6.88
C THR A 90 -30.58 -2.19 7.68
N GLU A 91 -30.47 -1.94 8.99
CA GLU A 91 -29.47 -2.56 9.89
C GLU A 91 -29.43 -4.11 9.87
N ARG A 92 -30.50 -4.77 9.39
CA ARG A 92 -30.61 -6.23 9.31
C ARG A 92 -29.79 -6.90 8.20
N VAL A 93 -29.12 -6.15 7.33
CA VAL A 93 -28.55 -6.64 6.05
C VAL A 93 -27.04 -6.35 5.96
N ARG A 94 -26.33 -6.28 7.09
CA ARG A 94 -24.88 -5.95 7.12
C ARG A 94 -23.94 -7.15 6.98
N SER A 95 -24.34 -8.21 6.26
CA SER A 95 -23.45 -9.32 5.93
C SER A 95 -22.97 -9.21 4.48
N PRO A 96 -21.73 -9.62 4.15
CA PRO A 96 -21.24 -9.62 2.77
C PRO A 96 -22.16 -10.35 1.79
N GLU A 97 -22.78 -11.46 2.21
CA GLU A 97 -23.73 -12.23 1.40
C GLU A 97 -24.97 -11.42 1.06
N SER A 98 -25.47 -10.65 2.02
CA SER A 98 -26.64 -9.80 1.83
C SER A 98 -26.36 -8.67 0.83
N TYR A 99 -25.12 -8.14 0.84
CA TYR A 99 -24.66 -7.17 -0.15
C TYR A 99 -24.48 -7.77 -1.55
N GLU A 100 -24.10 -9.05 -1.66
CA GLU A 100 -24.00 -9.73 -2.96
C GLU A 100 -25.36 -9.78 -3.67
N GLU A 101 -26.43 -10.11 -2.94
CA GLU A 101 -27.80 -10.06 -3.45
C GLU A 101 -28.24 -8.63 -3.78
N PHE A 102 -27.96 -7.68 -2.87
CA PHE A 102 -28.32 -6.27 -3.06
C PHE A 102 -27.73 -5.67 -4.33
N PHE A 103 -26.40 -5.72 -4.52
CA PHE A 103 -25.78 -5.15 -5.72
C PHE A 103 -26.18 -5.88 -7.00
N SER A 104 -26.51 -7.18 -6.91
CA SER A 104 -27.04 -7.92 -8.06
C SER A 104 -28.44 -7.45 -8.49
N SER A 105 -29.19 -6.82 -7.59
CA SER A 105 -30.53 -6.27 -7.88
C SER A 105 -30.52 -4.85 -8.45
N LEU A 106 -29.40 -4.13 -8.32
CA LEU A 106 -29.27 -2.75 -8.76
C LEU A 106 -28.89 -2.67 -10.25
N PRO A 107 -29.33 -1.61 -10.96
CA PRO A 107 -28.84 -1.35 -12.31
C PRO A 107 -27.35 -1.01 -12.26
N ARG A 108 -26.60 -1.49 -13.26
CA ARG A 108 -25.21 -1.08 -13.45
C ARG A 108 -25.19 0.35 -13.99
N ILE A 109 -24.47 1.22 -13.31
CA ILE A 109 -24.29 2.63 -13.65
C ILE A 109 -22.98 2.84 -14.39
N GLN A 110 -21.92 2.12 -14.01
CA GLN A 110 -20.62 2.20 -14.68
C GLN A 110 -20.65 1.44 -16.01
N ASN A 111 -19.97 2.01 -17.01
CA ASN A 111 -19.75 1.36 -18.28
C ASN A 111 -18.82 0.14 -18.08
N PRO A 112 -19.06 -0.97 -18.80
CA PRO A 112 -18.13 -2.10 -18.79
C PRO A 112 -16.78 -1.69 -19.38
N PHE A 113 -15.72 -2.33 -18.90
CA PHE A 113 -14.39 -2.15 -19.46
C PHE A 113 -14.26 -2.93 -20.78
N GLU A 114 -13.55 -2.34 -21.74
CA GLU A 114 -13.32 -2.97 -23.03
C GLU A 114 -11.92 -3.58 -23.05
N TYR A 115 -11.85 -4.90 -23.00
CA TYR A 115 -10.57 -5.62 -23.07
C TYR A 115 -10.17 -5.88 -24.53
N ASN A 116 -8.88 -5.78 -24.83
CA ASN A 116 -8.38 -6.05 -26.17
C ASN A 116 -8.53 -7.55 -26.50
N ASN A 117 -9.34 -7.86 -27.53
CA ASN A 117 -9.54 -9.23 -28.00
C ASN A 117 -8.24 -9.95 -28.40
N LEU A 118 -7.21 -9.23 -28.84
CA LEU A 118 -5.92 -9.81 -29.20
C LEU A 118 -5.14 -10.31 -27.99
N THR A 119 -5.34 -9.69 -26.82
CA THR A 119 -4.68 -10.05 -25.55
C THR A 119 -5.66 -10.68 -24.56
N LEU A 120 -6.84 -11.09 -25.03
CA LEU A 120 -7.85 -11.67 -24.17
C LEU A 120 -7.39 -13.04 -23.66
N ILE A 121 -7.25 -13.15 -22.34
CA ILE A 121 -6.86 -14.37 -21.64
C ILE A 121 -8.10 -14.97 -20.98
N GLU A 122 -8.37 -16.23 -21.28
CA GLU A 122 -9.29 -17.05 -20.52
C GLU A 122 -8.48 -17.93 -19.55
N CYS A 123 -8.83 -17.93 -18.27
CA CYS A 123 -8.30 -18.94 -17.36
C CYS A 123 -9.05 -20.25 -17.62
N HIS A 124 -8.33 -21.29 -18.05
CA HIS A 124 -8.88 -22.62 -18.34
C HIS A 124 -8.48 -23.68 -17.32
N GLU A 125 -7.61 -23.31 -16.37
CA GLU A 125 -7.15 -24.19 -15.31
C GLU A 125 -8.35 -24.61 -14.45
N PRO A 126 -8.47 -25.89 -14.02
CA PRO A 126 -9.61 -26.34 -13.22
C PRO A 126 -9.75 -25.59 -11.89
N SER A 127 -8.63 -25.12 -11.34
CA SER A 127 -8.54 -24.33 -10.12
C SER A 127 -7.27 -23.50 -10.17
N ILE A 128 -7.35 -22.24 -9.73
CA ILE A 128 -6.18 -21.38 -9.52
C ILE A 128 -6.14 -21.06 -8.02
N ASP A 129 -5.10 -21.52 -7.31
CA ASP A 129 -5.00 -21.26 -5.87
C ASP A 129 -4.68 -19.79 -5.60
N ILE A 130 -3.80 -19.20 -6.41
CA ILE A 130 -3.46 -17.79 -6.33
C ILE A 130 -3.23 -17.19 -7.73
N LEU A 131 -3.90 -16.08 -7.99
CA LEU A 131 -3.64 -15.20 -9.12
C LEU A 131 -2.93 -13.94 -8.60
N ILE A 132 -1.66 -13.75 -8.96
CA ILE A 132 -0.98 -12.47 -8.75
C ILE A 132 -1.30 -11.57 -9.95
N PHE A 133 -1.92 -10.42 -9.69
CA PHE A 133 -2.34 -9.50 -10.74
C PHE A 133 -1.67 -8.15 -10.50
N VAL A 134 -0.84 -7.75 -11.45
CA VAL A 134 0.02 -6.56 -11.36
C VAL A 134 -0.54 -5.46 -12.25
N ILE A 135 -0.84 -4.28 -11.70
CA ILE A 135 -1.17 -3.11 -12.50
C ILE A 135 0.14 -2.51 -13.05
N SER A 136 0.21 -2.33 -14.37
CA SER A 136 1.41 -1.89 -15.10
C SER A 136 1.05 -0.90 -16.22
N LYS A 137 2.08 -0.34 -16.85
CA LYS A 137 1.94 0.64 -17.94
C LYS A 137 2.45 0.10 -19.27
N CYS A 138 1.92 0.57 -20.39
CA CYS A 138 2.41 0.16 -21.71
C CYS A 138 3.93 0.28 -21.88
N SER A 139 4.50 1.38 -21.39
CA SER A 139 5.94 1.69 -21.42
C SER A 139 6.80 0.80 -20.50
N HIS A 140 6.20 0.08 -19.55
CA HIS A 140 6.88 -0.68 -18.50
C HIS A 140 7.18 -2.15 -18.87
N ALA A 141 7.28 -2.48 -20.17
CA ALA A 141 7.60 -3.84 -20.64
C ALA A 141 8.87 -4.43 -20.00
N SER A 142 9.84 -3.55 -19.75
CA SER A 142 11.12 -3.88 -19.15
C SER A 142 10.98 -4.26 -17.66
N ILE A 143 10.19 -3.49 -16.90
CA ILE A 143 9.82 -3.78 -15.50
C ILE A 143 9.07 -5.11 -15.40
N ARG A 144 8.06 -5.34 -16.25
CA ARG A 144 7.35 -6.64 -16.32
C ARG A 144 8.31 -7.80 -16.59
N GLN A 145 9.28 -7.61 -17.49
CA GLN A 145 10.32 -8.61 -17.74
C GLN A 145 11.20 -8.87 -16.51
N SER A 146 11.49 -7.85 -15.70
CA SER A 146 12.20 -8.01 -14.41
C SER A 146 11.38 -8.86 -13.43
N ILE A 147 10.09 -8.57 -13.29
CA ILE A 147 9.16 -9.33 -12.45
C ILE A 147 9.15 -10.81 -12.87
N ARG A 148 8.94 -11.11 -14.16
CA ARG A 148 8.93 -12.48 -14.71
C ARG A 148 10.22 -13.25 -14.44
N ARG A 149 11.37 -12.58 -14.43
CA ARG A 149 12.69 -13.20 -14.19
C ARG A 149 13.01 -13.38 -12.71
N THR A 150 12.28 -12.70 -11.84
CA THR A 150 12.57 -12.65 -10.41
C THR A 150 11.40 -13.18 -9.60
N TRP A 151 10.74 -12.35 -8.78
CA TRP A 151 9.71 -12.79 -7.84
C TRP A 151 8.45 -13.31 -8.52
N GLY A 152 8.18 -12.91 -9.76
CA GLY A 152 7.07 -13.39 -10.58
C GLY A 152 7.42 -14.62 -11.44
N ASN A 153 8.55 -15.29 -11.20
CA ASN A 153 8.95 -16.46 -11.99
C ASN A 153 8.12 -17.70 -11.62
N THR A 154 6.94 -17.84 -12.22
CA THR A 154 5.97 -18.91 -11.94
C THR A 154 6.55 -20.31 -12.17
N GLN A 155 7.37 -20.50 -13.20
CA GLN A 155 8.02 -21.79 -13.50
C GLN A 155 8.99 -22.21 -12.39
N LEU A 156 9.77 -21.27 -11.87
CA LEU A 156 10.68 -21.52 -10.76
C LEU A 156 9.90 -21.78 -9.47
N LEU A 157 8.90 -20.96 -9.17
CA LEU A 157 8.06 -21.09 -7.97
C LEU A 157 7.32 -22.44 -7.95
N LYS A 158 6.86 -22.95 -9.10
CA LYS A 158 6.24 -24.28 -9.20
C LYS A 158 7.18 -25.42 -8.80
N LYS A 159 8.50 -25.26 -8.94
CA LYS A 159 9.47 -26.25 -8.42
C LYS A 159 9.55 -26.24 -6.89
N TYR A 160 9.33 -25.09 -6.27
CA TYR A 160 9.34 -24.93 -4.82
C TYR A 160 8.01 -25.33 -4.18
N PHE A 161 6.90 -24.98 -4.82
CA PHE A 161 5.53 -25.21 -4.36
C PHE A 161 4.72 -25.98 -5.42
N PRO A 162 5.01 -27.28 -5.65
CA PRO A 162 4.41 -28.05 -6.75
C PRO A 162 2.89 -28.26 -6.62
N ASN A 163 2.35 -28.07 -5.40
CA ASN A 163 0.93 -28.26 -5.09
C ASN A 163 0.13 -26.95 -5.08
N ILE A 164 0.72 -25.84 -5.49
CA ILE A 164 0.00 -24.56 -5.63
C ILE A 164 -0.06 -24.23 -7.11
N GLU A 165 -1.28 -24.06 -7.64
CA GLU A 165 -1.47 -23.50 -8.98
C GLU A 165 -1.44 -21.96 -8.92
N LEU A 166 -0.31 -21.40 -9.36
CA LEU A 166 -0.02 -19.97 -9.36
C LEU A 166 -0.08 -19.42 -10.79
N LYS A 167 -0.83 -18.33 -10.98
CA LYS A 167 -0.85 -17.55 -12.23
C LYS A 167 -0.39 -16.11 -11.97
N LEU A 168 0.30 -15.53 -12.95
CA LEU A 168 0.73 -14.13 -12.95
C LEU A 168 0.11 -13.45 -14.17
N LEU A 169 -0.56 -12.32 -13.97
CA LEU A 169 -1.11 -11.49 -15.05
C LEU A 169 -0.72 -10.02 -14.82
N PHE A 170 -0.61 -9.28 -15.91
CA PHE A 170 -0.35 -7.84 -15.93
C PHE A 170 -1.54 -7.11 -16.57
N LEU A 171 -2.09 -6.11 -15.89
CA LEU A 171 -3.02 -5.16 -16.49
C LEU A 171 -2.21 -4.05 -17.14
N VAL A 172 -2.52 -3.70 -18.38
CA VAL A 172 -1.94 -2.54 -19.05
C VAL A 172 -3.02 -1.69 -19.71
N ASP A 173 -2.83 -0.38 -19.65
CA ASP A 173 -3.72 0.61 -20.26
C ASP A 173 -3.51 0.70 -21.78
N ILE A 174 -4.25 1.59 -22.44
CA ILE A 174 -4.04 1.90 -23.86
C ILE A 174 -2.91 2.91 -24.05
N ASP A 175 -1.99 2.61 -24.98
CA ASP A 175 -1.05 3.58 -25.54
C ASP A 175 -0.82 3.25 -27.02
N SER A 176 -1.34 4.09 -27.91
CA SER A 176 -1.23 3.91 -29.36
C SER A 176 0.23 3.87 -29.85
N LYS A 177 1.17 4.45 -29.09
CA LYS A 177 2.60 4.40 -29.42
C LYS A 177 3.23 3.05 -29.09
N SER A 178 2.60 2.26 -28.21
CA SER A 178 3.15 1.03 -27.65
C SER A 178 2.38 -0.23 -28.03
N GLU A 179 1.25 -0.12 -28.74
CA GLU A 179 0.37 -1.23 -29.14
C GLU A 179 1.13 -2.42 -29.76
N LYS A 180 1.94 -2.18 -30.80
CA LYS A 180 2.76 -3.23 -31.44
C LYS A 180 3.74 -3.92 -30.47
N LYS A 181 4.26 -3.18 -29.47
CA LYS A 181 5.18 -3.75 -28.47
C LYS A 181 4.42 -4.65 -27.50
N ILE A 182 3.22 -4.25 -27.09
CA ILE A 182 2.34 -5.05 -26.24
C ILE A 182 1.89 -6.32 -26.96
N GLU A 183 1.50 -6.23 -28.22
CA GLU A 183 1.14 -7.41 -29.03
C GLU A 183 2.28 -8.42 -29.12
N LEU A 184 3.51 -7.94 -29.37
CA LEU A 184 4.70 -8.79 -29.41
C LEU A 184 4.97 -9.41 -28.03
N GLU A 185 4.92 -8.62 -26.96
CA GLU A 185 5.12 -9.12 -25.60
C GLU A 185 4.09 -10.18 -25.23
N TYR A 186 2.81 -9.94 -25.53
CA TYR A 186 1.73 -10.89 -25.32
C TYR A 186 1.96 -12.20 -26.10
N LYS A 187 2.40 -12.12 -27.36
CA LYS A 187 2.70 -13.31 -28.17
C LYS A 187 3.73 -14.23 -27.52
N TYR A 188 4.70 -13.67 -26.79
CA TYR A 188 5.74 -14.45 -26.10
C TYR A 188 5.33 -14.92 -24.71
N HIS A 189 4.64 -14.08 -23.93
CA HIS A 189 4.40 -14.33 -22.51
C HIS A 189 2.99 -14.78 -22.16
N LYS A 190 1.98 -14.39 -22.96
CA LYS A 190 0.55 -14.72 -22.77
C LYS A 190 0.02 -14.39 -21.36
N ASP A 191 0.50 -13.30 -20.79
CA ASP A 191 0.19 -12.87 -19.42
C ASP A 191 -0.18 -11.38 -19.32
N ILE A 192 -0.53 -10.76 -20.46
CA ILE A 192 -0.97 -9.36 -20.51
C ILE A 192 -2.47 -9.32 -20.76
N VAL A 193 -3.15 -8.51 -19.96
CA VAL A 193 -4.54 -8.09 -20.14
C VAL A 193 -4.52 -6.60 -20.45
N GLN A 194 -4.98 -6.23 -21.64
CA GLN A 194 -5.02 -4.83 -22.04
C GLN A 194 -6.45 -4.27 -21.98
N VAL A 195 -6.61 -3.08 -21.40
CA VAL A 195 -7.87 -2.34 -21.37
C VAL A 195 -7.81 -1.18 -22.36
N ASN A 196 -8.77 -1.12 -23.28
CA ASN A 196 -8.78 -0.20 -24.41
C ASN A 196 -9.37 1.18 -24.08
N ASN A 197 -10.24 1.26 -23.08
CA ASN A 197 -10.98 2.47 -22.74
C ASN A 197 -10.53 3.13 -21.42
N LEU A 198 -9.31 2.81 -20.96
CA LEU A 198 -8.70 3.44 -19.77
C LEU A 198 -7.38 4.12 -20.11
N PRO A 199 -7.23 5.41 -19.77
CA PRO A 199 -6.01 6.15 -20.06
C PRO A 199 -5.01 6.04 -18.89
N GLU A 200 -3.73 6.30 -19.16
CA GLU A 200 -2.63 5.97 -18.22
C GLU A 200 -2.54 6.88 -16.97
N GLN A 201 -3.27 8.00 -16.94
CA GLN A 201 -3.10 9.03 -15.91
C GLN A 201 -3.54 8.56 -14.52
N TYR A 202 -2.87 9.07 -13.49
CA TYR A 202 -2.99 8.58 -12.10
C TYR A 202 -4.41 8.67 -11.56
N GLU A 203 -5.19 9.65 -12.03
CA GLU A 203 -6.57 9.89 -11.65
C GLU A 203 -7.49 8.69 -11.93
N TYR A 204 -7.10 7.80 -12.86
CA TYR A 204 -7.83 6.59 -13.23
C TYR A 204 -7.36 5.32 -12.49
N VAL A 205 -6.69 5.46 -11.35
CA VAL A 205 -6.17 4.31 -10.58
C VAL A 205 -7.31 3.42 -10.05
N THR A 206 -8.43 4.01 -9.62
CA THR A 206 -9.61 3.26 -9.16
C THR A 206 -10.23 2.47 -10.29
N GLU A 207 -10.38 3.07 -11.47
CA GLU A 207 -10.93 2.45 -12.67
C GLU A 207 -10.05 1.29 -13.15
N ARG A 208 -8.72 1.44 -13.10
CA ARG A 208 -7.79 0.36 -13.42
C ARG A 208 -7.93 -0.84 -12.49
N GLU A 209 -8.03 -0.57 -11.19
CA GLU A 209 -8.24 -1.63 -10.22
C GLU A 209 -9.61 -2.29 -10.40
N ALA A 210 -10.64 -1.51 -10.73
CA ALA A 210 -11.95 -2.03 -11.10
C ALA A 210 -11.89 -2.90 -12.36
N ALA A 211 -11.17 -2.48 -13.40
CA ALA A 211 -10.98 -3.26 -14.62
C ALA A 211 -10.24 -4.57 -14.37
N LEU A 212 -9.29 -4.58 -13.44
CA LEU A 212 -8.65 -5.80 -12.98
C LEU A 212 -9.68 -6.75 -12.33
N TYR A 213 -10.52 -6.26 -11.42
CA TYR A 213 -11.53 -7.08 -10.75
C TYR A 213 -12.62 -7.58 -11.69
N GLU A 214 -13.10 -6.74 -12.61
CA GLU A 214 -14.06 -7.14 -13.64
C GLU A 214 -13.48 -8.25 -14.52
N PHE A 215 -12.23 -8.12 -14.96
CA PHE A 215 -11.57 -9.14 -15.77
C PHE A 215 -11.51 -10.48 -15.05
N ILE A 216 -11.08 -10.48 -13.78
CA ILE A 216 -11.00 -11.72 -12.98
C ILE A 216 -12.38 -12.36 -12.85
N LYS A 217 -13.41 -11.56 -12.54
CA LYS A 217 -14.78 -12.03 -12.39
C LYS A 217 -15.33 -12.63 -13.68
N LEU A 218 -14.96 -12.09 -14.84
CA LEU A 218 -15.42 -12.57 -16.14
C LEU A 218 -14.65 -13.80 -16.62
N HIS A 219 -13.32 -13.78 -16.53
CA HIS A 219 -12.43 -14.72 -17.23
C HIS A 219 -11.64 -15.68 -16.32
N CYS A 220 -11.63 -15.47 -15.01
CA CYS A 220 -10.84 -16.26 -14.04
C CYS A 220 -11.62 -16.65 -12.77
N LYS A 221 -12.85 -17.14 -12.96
CA LYS A 221 -13.82 -17.51 -11.90
C LYS A 221 -13.37 -18.64 -10.97
N GLN A 222 -12.46 -19.48 -11.41
CA GLN A 222 -11.89 -20.59 -10.64
C GLN A 222 -10.79 -20.17 -9.65
N THR A 223 -10.50 -18.87 -9.58
CA THR A 223 -9.47 -18.34 -8.68
C THR A 223 -9.96 -18.44 -7.24
N LYS A 224 -9.10 -18.89 -6.32
CA LYS A 224 -9.40 -18.87 -4.88
C LYS A 224 -8.98 -17.54 -4.27
N PHE A 225 -7.72 -17.17 -4.47
CA PHE A 225 -7.16 -15.92 -3.96
C PHE A 225 -6.53 -15.07 -5.04
N ILE A 226 -6.63 -13.76 -4.87
CA ILE A 226 -6.08 -12.75 -5.77
C ILE A 226 -5.12 -11.92 -4.94
N PHE A 227 -3.88 -11.80 -5.38
CA PHE A 227 -2.91 -10.88 -4.82
C PHE A 227 -2.73 -9.71 -5.79
N LYS A 228 -3.31 -8.55 -5.47
CA LYS A 228 -3.13 -7.32 -6.24
C LYS A 228 -1.84 -6.65 -5.80
N THR A 229 -1.07 -6.17 -6.77
CA THR A 229 0.09 -5.29 -6.54
C THR A 229 0.31 -4.35 -7.72
N ASP A 230 1.23 -3.41 -7.58
CA ASP A 230 1.71 -2.54 -8.66
C ASP A 230 3.07 -3.03 -9.18
N ASP A 231 3.46 -2.58 -10.38
CA ASP A 231 4.67 -3.05 -11.06
C ASP A 231 5.98 -2.49 -10.52
N ASP A 232 5.91 -1.53 -9.59
CA ASP A 232 7.04 -0.94 -8.89
C ASP A 232 7.27 -1.56 -7.50
N ILE A 233 6.49 -2.58 -7.13
CA ILE A 233 6.61 -3.30 -5.85
C ILE A 233 7.36 -4.62 -6.04
N PHE A 234 8.31 -4.88 -5.14
CA PHE A 234 8.96 -6.18 -5.03
C PHE A 234 8.24 -7.03 -3.98
N ILE A 235 7.91 -8.27 -4.32
CA ILE A 235 7.21 -9.22 -3.43
C ILE A 235 8.11 -10.40 -3.06
N ASN A 236 8.13 -10.76 -1.78
CA ASN A 236 8.65 -12.02 -1.28
C ASN A 236 7.64 -13.15 -1.54
N THR A 237 7.59 -13.61 -2.80
CA THR A 237 6.62 -14.63 -3.22
C THR A 237 6.84 -15.99 -2.55
N PHE A 238 8.06 -16.31 -2.11
CA PHE A 238 8.31 -17.50 -1.27
C PHE A 238 7.51 -17.45 0.03
N LEU A 239 7.55 -16.31 0.72
CA LEU A 239 6.81 -16.11 1.95
C LEU A 239 5.30 -16.20 1.69
N LEU A 240 4.80 -15.47 0.67
CA LEU A 240 3.39 -15.50 0.28
C LEU A 240 2.88 -16.95 0.06
N LEU A 241 3.60 -17.73 -0.75
CA LEU A 241 3.21 -19.11 -1.07
C LEU A 241 3.40 -20.08 0.11
N LEU A 242 4.41 -19.88 0.94
CA LEU A 242 4.59 -20.65 2.17
C LEU A 242 3.39 -20.47 3.11
N LEU A 243 2.90 -19.24 3.20
CA LEU A 243 1.78 -18.94 4.08
C LEU A 243 0.46 -19.48 3.52
N LEU A 244 0.28 -19.54 2.20
CA LEU A 244 -0.86 -20.21 1.55
C LEU A 244 -0.79 -21.73 1.62
N SER A 245 0.40 -22.34 1.59
CA SER A 245 0.58 -23.81 1.67
C SER A 245 0.46 -24.37 3.09
N SER A 246 0.62 -23.55 4.13
CA SER A 246 0.46 -23.98 5.52
C SER A 246 -0.96 -24.55 5.73
N LYS A 247 -1.08 -25.82 6.13
CA LYS A 247 -2.36 -26.49 6.31
C LYS A 247 -3.32 -25.72 7.23
N ASN A 248 -2.79 -25.14 8.30
CA ASN A 248 -3.57 -24.33 9.25
C ASN A 248 -4.05 -23.02 8.63
N ASN A 249 -3.19 -22.36 7.85
CA ASN A 249 -3.54 -21.11 7.18
C ASN A 249 -4.52 -21.37 6.04
N PHE A 250 -4.28 -22.39 5.21
CA PHE A 250 -5.18 -22.78 4.14
C PHE A 250 -6.57 -23.14 4.68
N GLN A 251 -6.63 -23.89 5.78
CA GLN A 251 -7.88 -24.22 6.46
C GLN A 251 -8.56 -22.98 7.04
N TYR A 252 -7.81 -22.04 7.60
CA TYR A 252 -8.35 -20.74 8.04
C TYR A 252 -8.91 -19.94 6.86
N LEU A 253 -8.19 -19.89 5.75
CA LEU A 253 -8.53 -19.14 4.53
C LEU A 253 -9.70 -19.76 3.75
N THR A 254 -9.96 -21.05 3.90
CA THR A 254 -11.02 -21.80 3.18
C THR A 254 -12.21 -22.16 4.07
N ASN A 255 -12.26 -21.66 5.31
CA ASN A 255 -13.40 -21.85 6.20
C ASN A 255 -14.60 -21.00 5.74
N ASN A 256 -15.84 -21.44 5.97
CA ASN A 256 -17.04 -20.70 5.55
C ASN A 256 -17.13 -19.28 6.14
N LYS A 257 -16.45 -19.00 7.26
CA LYS A 257 -16.37 -17.65 7.86
C LYS A 257 -15.41 -16.69 7.14
N THR A 258 -14.57 -17.20 6.24
CA THR A 258 -13.53 -16.43 5.53
C THR A 258 -13.76 -16.44 4.02
N ILE A 259 -14.96 -16.83 3.55
CA ILE A 259 -15.35 -16.76 2.14
C ILE A 259 -15.14 -15.35 1.60
N TYR A 260 -15.46 -14.31 2.38
CA TYR A 260 -15.11 -12.92 2.10
C TYR A 260 -13.92 -12.52 2.96
N SER A 261 -12.73 -12.63 2.40
CA SER A 261 -11.50 -12.30 3.09
C SER A 261 -10.73 -11.20 2.38
N LEU A 262 -10.09 -10.33 3.19
CA LEU A 262 -9.24 -9.25 2.72
C LEU A 262 -8.06 -9.08 3.69
N PHE A 263 -6.86 -9.26 3.16
CA PHE A 263 -5.63 -9.37 3.93
C PHE A 263 -4.57 -8.42 3.36
N GLY A 264 -3.91 -7.64 4.21
CA GLY A 264 -2.85 -6.74 3.77
C GLY A 264 -2.06 -6.15 4.92
N PHE A 265 -1.54 -4.95 4.71
CA PHE A 265 -1.05 -4.10 5.78
C PHE A 265 -2.12 -3.06 6.14
N PRO A 266 -2.81 -3.20 7.29
CA PRO A 266 -3.83 -2.24 7.71
C PRO A 266 -3.21 -0.89 8.05
N ILE A 267 -3.71 0.16 7.41
CA ILE A 267 -3.48 1.55 7.76
C ILE A 267 -4.69 2.02 8.56
N GLU A 268 -4.52 2.09 9.88
CA GLU A 268 -5.60 2.46 10.79
C GLU A 268 -5.82 3.97 10.79
N TYR A 269 -7.05 4.37 10.45
CA TYR A 269 -7.53 5.74 10.55
C TYR A 269 -6.60 6.79 9.90
N GLY A 270 -6.09 6.49 8.70
CA GLY A 270 -5.22 7.39 7.94
C GLY A 270 -5.83 8.77 7.75
N LEU A 271 -5.01 9.82 7.88
CA LEU A 271 -5.45 11.21 7.69
C LEU A 271 -5.76 11.47 6.21
N VAL A 272 -6.86 12.19 5.97
CA VAL A 272 -7.21 12.66 4.63
C VAL A 272 -6.30 13.83 4.27
N VAL A 273 -5.58 13.70 3.17
CA VAL A 273 -4.71 14.77 2.67
C VAL A 273 -5.60 15.84 2.03
N ARG A 274 -5.64 17.04 2.61
CA ARG A 274 -6.42 18.17 2.10
C ARG A 274 -5.63 19.11 1.21
N HIS A 275 -4.31 19.10 1.35
CA HIS A 275 -3.40 19.97 0.62
C HIS A 275 -2.11 19.19 0.30
N GLY A 276 -1.73 19.16 -0.97
CA GLY A 276 -0.49 18.53 -1.42
C GLY A 276 0.70 19.43 -1.12
N ILE A 277 1.75 18.86 -0.52
CA ILE A 277 2.98 19.61 -0.17
C ILE A 277 3.95 19.64 -1.37
N ASP A 278 3.82 18.69 -2.29
CA ASP A 278 4.60 18.56 -3.53
C ASP A 278 3.75 17.89 -4.63
N GLN A 279 4.32 17.69 -5.83
CA GLN A 279 3.62 17.06 -6.96
C GLN A 279 3.09 15.64 -6.65
N ILE A 280 3.75 14.92 -5.74
CA ILE A 280 3.35 13.57 -5.35
C ILE A 280 2.16 13.66 -4.38
N GLY A 281 2.26 14.53 -3.38
CA GLY A 281 1.20 14.79 -2.40
C GLY A 281 -0.09 15.30 -3.04
N GLN A 282 0.01 16.06 -4.14
CA GLN A 282 -1.18 16.51 -4.90
C GLN A 282 -2.03 15.34 -5.43
N ARG A 283 -1.42 14.18 -5.70
CA ARG A 283 -2.13 12.98 -6.18
C ARG A 283 -3.05 12.37 -5.12
N TYR A 284 -2.82 12.68 -3.84
CA TYR A 284 -3.56 12.13 -2.71
C TYR A 284 -4.56 13.14 -2.11
N VAL A 285 -4.66 14.34 -2.70
CA VAL A 285 -5.55 15.39 -2.20
C VAL A 285 -7.00 15.00 -2.43
N ILE A 286 -7.78 15.04 -1.36
CA ILE A 286 -9.22 14.83 -1.39
C ILE A 286 -9.90 16.04 -0.79
N THR A 287 -10.84 16.61 -1.54
CA THR A 287 -11.61 17.79 -1.13
C THR A 287 -12.67 17.43 -0.09
N GLN A 288 -13.16 18.43 0.63
CA GLN A 288 -14.21 18.25 1.64
C GLN A 288 -15.51 17.71 1.02
N ASP A 289 -15.79 18.06 -0.23
CA ASP A 289 -16.98 17.63 -0.98
C ASP A 289 -16.87 16.20 -1.52
N GLU A 290 -15.64 15.72 -1.78
CA GLU A 290 -15.40 14.32 -2.14
C GLU A 290 -15.45 13.41 -0.93
N TYR A 291 -14.97 13.87 0.23
CA TYR A 291 -15.01 13.13 1.48
C TYR A 291 -15.01 14.09 2.66
N SER A 292 -16.06 14.07 3.47
CA SER A 292 -16.25 15.04 4.54
C SER A 292 -15.45 14.71 5.81
N CYS A 293 -15.07 13.45 6.00
CA CYS A 293 -14.39 12.99 7.21
C CYS A 293 -12.92 13.43 7.23
N SER A 294 -12.32 13.61 8.41
CA SER A 294 -10.88 13.94 8.52
C SER A 294 -9.98 12.71 8.39
N ARG A 295 -10.54 11.51 8.50
CA ARG A 295 -9.84 10.22 8.47
C ARG A 295 -10.60 9.20 7.65
N TYR A 296 -9.86 8.33 6.95
CA TYR A 296 -10.42 7.15 6.30
C TYR A 296 -10.75 6.08 7.34
N PRO A 297 -11.70 5.15 7.08
CA PRO A 297 -11.74 3.90 7.82
C PRO A 297 -10.42 3.16 7.64
N THR A 298 -10.14 2.15 8.48
CA THR A 298 -8.97 1.29 8.24
C THR A 298 -9.02 0.72 6.82
N PHE A 299 -7.95 0.88 6.06
CA PHE A 299 -7.80 0.34 4.70
C PHE A 299 -6.47 -0.41 4.62
N LEU A 300 -6.20 -1.10 3.52
CA LEU A 300 -4.93 -1.81 3.29
C LEU A 300 -4.03 -0.98 2.38
N SER A 301 -2.72 -1.01 2.66
CA SER A 301 -1.72 -0.34 1.81
C SER A 301 -1.75 -0.83 0.36
N GLY A 302 -1.69 0.12 -0.58
CA GLY A 302 -1.56 -0.13 -2.02
C GLY A 302 -0.33 -0.94 -2.47
N PHE A 303 0.67 -1.15 -1.59
CA PHE A 303 1.83 -2.03 -1.90
C PHE A 303 1.39 -3.46 -2.26
N GLY A 304 0.25 -3.90 -1.76
CA GLY A 304 -0.35 -5.14 -2.19
C GLY A 304 -1.11 -5.83 -1.08
N TYR A 305 -2.15 -6.53 -1.48
CA TYR A 305 -3.07 -7.21 -0.59
C TYR A 305 -3.64 -8.45 -1.26
N LEU A 306 -3.98 -9.42 -0.42
CA LEU A 306 -4.60 -10.68 -0.79
C LEU A 306 -6.10 -10.60 -0.51
N MET A 307 -6.93 -11.03 -1.46
CA MET A 307 -8.36 -11.16 -1.25
C MET A 307 -8.89 -12.47 -1.81
N SER A 308 -10.04 -12.90 -1.30
CA SER A 308 -10.77 -14.01 -1.91
C SER A 308 -11.39 -13.58 -3.24
N PHE A 309 -11.67 -14.54 -4.12
CA PHE A 309 -12.46 -14.27 -5.33
C PHE A 309 -13.85 -13.70 -5.01
N LYS A 310 -14.49 -14.16 -3.94
CA LYS A 310 -15.81 -13.66 -3.52
C LYS A 310 -15.77 -12.20 -3.08
N THR A 311 -14.72 -11.79 -2.36
CA THR A 311 -14.46 -10.37 -2.06
C THR A 311 -14.28 -9.56 -3.35
N CYS A 312 -13.42 -10.01 -4.26
CA CYS A 312 -13.20 -9.34 -5.56
C CYS A 312 -14.52 -9.16 -6.34
N SER A 313 -15.31 -10.23 -6.47
CA SER A 313 -16.60 -10.19 -7.17
C SER A 313 -17.60 -9.24 -6.51
N LEU A 314 -17.62 -9.17 -5.18
CA LEU A 314 -18.51 -8.27 -4.45
C LEU A 314 -18.09 -6.80 -4.61
N LEU A 315 -16.79 -6.52 -4.53
CA LEU A 315 -16.24 -5.19 -4.70
C LEU A 315 -16.49 -4.62 -6.10
N ILE A 316 -16.31 -5.41 -7.16
CA ILE A 316 -16.61 -4.95 -8.52
C ILE A 316 -18.11 -4.75 -8.74
N ASN A 317 -18.97 -5.57 -8.15
CA ASN A 317 -20.41 -5.34 -8.17
C ASN A 317 -20.77 -3.99 -7.56
N ALA A 318 -20.19 -3.67 -6.40
CA ALA A 318 -20.43 -2.39 -5.73
C ALA A 318 -19.98 -1.21 -6.60
N TYR A 319 -18.75 -1.27 -7.15
CA TYR A 319 -18.24 -0.26 -8.07
C TYR A 319 -19.16 -0.06 -9.29
N GLN A 320 -19.63 -1.14 -9.90
CA GLN A 320 -20.51 -1.07 -11.07
C GLN A 320 -21.84 -0.36 -10.78
N THR A 321 -22.26 -0.31 -9.52
CA THR A 321 -23.50 0.34 -9.07
C THR A 321 -23.29 1.72 -8.45
N ASP A 322 -22.03 2.14 -8.28
CA ASP A 322 -21.68 3.41 -7.68
C ASP A 322 -21.62 4.49 -8.77
N SER A 323 -22.35 5.60 -8.58
CA SER A 323 -22.34 6.72 -9.54
C SER A 323 -21.13 7.64 -9.38
N LYS A 324 -20.43 7.57 -8.23
CA LYS A 324 -19.29 8.42 -7.89
C LYS A 324 -18.22 7.61 -7.13
N PRO A 325 -17.49 6.70 -7.82
CA PRO A 325 -16.40 5.95 -7.20
C PRO A 325 -15.34 6.86 -6.58
N PHE A 326 -14.74 6.40 -5.48
CA PHE A 326 -13.72 7.17 -4.78
C PHE A 326 -12.37 7.10 -5.51
N PRO A 327 -11.63 8.21 -5.68
CA PRO A 327 -10.47 8.26 -6.59
C PRO A 327 -9.18 7.63 -6.04
N LEU A 328 -9.15 7.20 -4.77
CA LEU A 328 -8.02 6.46 -4.18
C LEU A 328 -8.39 4.98 -4.08
N SER A 329 -7.83 4.16 -4.97
CA SER A 329 -8.27 2.77 -5.17
C SER A 329 -8.12 1.90 -3.92
N ASP A 330 -6.99 2.03 -3.21
CA ASP A 330 -6.72 1.29 -1.98
C ASP A 330 -7.69 1.69 -0.86
N VAL A 331 -7.92 2.98 -0.65
CA VAL A 331 -8.92 3.49 0.29
C VAL A 331 -10.33 3.02 -0.10
N TYR A 332 -10.68 3.04 -1.38
CA TYR A 332 -12.01 2.67 -1.87
C TYR A 332 -12.29 1.17 -1.69
N PHE A 333 -11.48 0.33 -2.33
CA PHE A 333 -11.70 -1.11 -2.42
C PHE A 333 -11.31 -1.86 -1.15
N THR A 334 -10.41 -1.31 -0.34
CA THR A 334 -9.95 -1.99 0.89
C THR A 334 -10.39 -1.30 2.19
N GLY A 335 -10.92 -0.08 2.10
CA GLY A 335 -11.41 0.70 3.23
C GLY A 335 -12.92 0.93 3.18
N LEU A 336 -13.36 1.81 2.30
CA LEU A 336 -14.74 2.34 2.25
C LEU A 336 -15.76 1.24 1.94
N LEU A 337 -15.58 0.50 0.84
CA LEU A 337 -16.48 -0.58 0.45
C LEU A 337 -16.49 -1.73 1.48
N PRO A 338 -15.34 -2.27 1.93
CA PRO A 338 -15.30 -3.28 2.99
C PRO A 338 -15.90 -2.83 4.32
N GLN A 339 -15.74 -1.56 4.71
CA GLN A 339 -16.31 -1.03 5.95
C GLN A 339 -17.84 -1.11 5.91
N MET A 340 -18.45 -0.70 4.80
CA MET A 340 -19.90 -0.81 4.58
C MET A 340 -20.36 -2.28 4.61
N MET A 341 -19.62 -3.17 3.96
CA MET A 341 -19.97 -4.59 3.83
C MET A 341 -19.55 -5.46 5.03
N ASN A 342 -19.00 -4.86 6.08
CA ASN A 342 -18.45 -5.53 7.26
C ASN A 342 -17.38 -6.60 6.93
N ILE A 343 -16.59 -6.37 5.88
CA ILE A 343 -15.44 -7.20 5.53
C ILE A 343 -14.24 -6.74 6.36
N GLN A 344 -13.67 -7.67 7.11
CA GLN A 344 -12.55 -7.38 8.01
C GLN A 344 -11.25 -7.24 7.23
N ARG A 345 -10.47 -6.21 7.57
CA ARG A 345 -9.13 -5.98 7.05
C ARG A 345 -8.15 -6.63 8.00
N GLN A 346 -7.57 -7.74 7.57
CA GLN A 346 -6.71 -8.55 8.42
C GLN A 346 -5.25 -8.35 8.00
N THR A 347 -4.33 -8.51 8.95
CA THR A 347 -2.93 -8.68 8.59
C THR A 347 -2.79 -10.00 7.84
N ILE A 348 -1.96 -10.06 6.78
CA ILE A 348 -1.93 -11.27 5.95
C ILE A 348 -1.55 -12.48 6.80
N PHE A 349 -0.66 -12.36 7.79
CA PHE A 349 -0.44 -13.40 8.82
C PHE A 349 0.13 -12.84 10.13
N GLN A 350 -0.09 -13.54 11.25
CA GLN A 350 0.60 -13.27 12.52
C GLN A 350 2.12 -13.37 12.31
N ASN A 351 2.89 -12.38 12.73
CA ASN A 351 4.37 -12.29 12.65
C ASN A 351 4.98 -11.95 11.26
N VAL A 352 4.20 -11.39 10.32
CA VAL A 352 4.79 -10.75 9.13
C VAL A 352 5.03 -9.28 9.45
N ASP A 353 6.28 -8.84 9.41
CA ASP A 353 6.64 -7.45 9.62
C ASP A 353 6.50 -6.67 8.31
N TYR A 354 5.42 -5.91 8.25
CA TYR A 354 5.21 -4.88 7.25
C TYR A 354 5.97 -3.63 7.66
N ARG A 355 7.29 -3.67 7.57
CA ARG A 355 8.02 -2.41 7.67
C ARG A 355 7.61 -1.59 6.46
N TYR A 356 6.88 -0.51 6.71
CA TYR A 356 6.73 0.60 5.77
C TYR A 356 8.13 1.17 5.53
N GLN A 357 8.88 0.49 4.66
CA GLN A 357 10.15 0.95 4.17
C GLN A 357 9.97 1.26 2.71
N THR A 358 10.09 2.55 2.46
CA THR A 358 10.07 3.18 1.14
C THR A 358 11.23 2.75 0.24
N LYS A 359 12.12 1.88 0.75
CA LYS A 359 13.32 1.41 0.09
C LYS A 359 13.46 -0.09 0.31
N CYS A 360 13.43 -0.88 -0.75
CA CYS A 360 14.00 -2.21 -0.70
C CYS A 360 15.52 -2.11 -0.43
N SER A 361 16.03 -2.99 0.43
CA SER A 361 17.47 -3.13 0.64
C SER A 361 17.81 -4.59 0.88
N GLU A 362 19.09 -4.90 0.72
CA GLU A 362 19.60 -6.20 1.10
C GLU A 362 19.36 -6.54 2.58
N GLU A 363 19.42 -5.54 3.46
CA GLU A 363 19.15 -5.68 4.89
C GLU A 363 17.67 -5.90 5.17
N PHE A 364 16.80 -5.33 4.34
CA PHE A 364 15.36 -5.54 4.43
C PHE A 364 15.05 -7.04 4.33
N PHE A 365 15.48 -7.69 3.26
CA PHE A 365 15.27 -9.13 3.05
C PHE A 365 16.20 -10.04 3.88
N ALA A 366 17.26 -9.50 4.48
CA ALA A 366 18.08 -10.24 5.46
C ALA A 366 17.43 -10.35 6.84
N SER A 367 16.37 -9.58 7.13
CA SER A 367 15.79 -9.53 8.47
C SER A 367 15.06 -10.82 8.85
N GLU A 368 15.18 -11.20 10.12
CA GLU A 368 14.44 -12.32 10.73
C GLU A 368 12.92 -12.11 10.71
N ASN A 369 12.49 -10.86 10.50
CA ASN A 369 11.10 -10.43 10.54
C ASN A 369 10.29 -10.77 9.27
N LYS A 370 10.92 -11.44 8.28
CA LYS A 370 10.27 -11.98 7.08
C LYS A 370 9.38 -10.94 6.37
N PRO A 371 9.96 -9.90 5.75
CA PRO A 371 9.15 -8.90 5.06
C PRO A 371 8.47 -9.50 3.82
N LEU A 372 7.23 -9.06 3.57
CA LEU A 372 6.44 -9.51 2.44
C LEU A 372 6.68 -8.68 1.17
N ALA A 373 6.71 -7.36 1.28
CA ALA A 373 6.81 -6.48 0.12
C ALA A 373 7.54 -5.17 0.44
N CYS A 374 8.11 -4.53 -0.57
CA CYS A 374 8.67 -3.18 -0.48
C CYS A 374 8.60 -2.46 -1.82
N ALA A 375 8.59 -1.12 -1.77
CA ALA A 375 8.74 -0.29 -2.95
C ALA A 375 10.15 -0.46 -3.52
N ALA A 376 10.23 -0.83 -4.79
CA ALA A 376 11.44 -1.41 -5.34
C ALA A 376 12.43 -0.41 -5.94
N SER A 377 12.15 0.90 -5.81
CA SER A 377 13.14 1.95 -6.05
C SER A 377 13.01 3.09 -5.02
N SER A 378 14.13 3.75 -4.72
CA SER A 378 14.15 5.01 -3.96
C SER A 378 13.47 6.17 -4.69
N ASP A 379 13.28 6.03 -5.99
CA ASP A 379 12.93 7.12 -6.90
C ASP A 379 11.41 7.30 -7.01
N HIS A 380 10.64 6.24 -6.70
CA HIS A 380 9.18 6.31 -6.53
C HIS A 380 8.74 7.35 -5.47
N PHE A 381 9.51 7.51 -4.38
CA PHE A 381 9.23 8.52 -3.35
C PHE A 381 9.75 9.91 -3.68
N ASN A 382 10.75 10.01 -4.55
CA ASN A 382 11.35 11.30 -4.91
C ASN A 382 10.81 11.85 -6.24
N GLY A 383 9.82 11.18 -6.84
CA GLY A 383 9.25 11.57 -8.14
C GLY A 383 10.28 11.55 -9.27
N LYS A 384 11.42 10.88 -9.06
CA LYS A 384 12.42 10.67 -10.08
C LYS A 384 12.05 9.37 -10.77
N GLU A 385 12.04 9.36 -12.10
CA GLU A 385 12.18 8.09 -12.79
C GLU A 385 13.48 7.46 -12.26
N SER A 386 13.45 6.16 -11.96
CA SER A 386 14.67 5.42 -11.60
C SER A 386 15.83 5.82 -12.52
N ASN A 387 17.09 5.73 -12.10
CA ASN A 387 18.29 5.97 -12.93
C ASN A 387 18.43 5.01 -14.15
N GLY A 388 17.34 4.71 -14.85
CA GLY A 388 17.18 3.78 -15.95
C GLY A 388 16.68 2.41 -15.51
N TYR A 389 16.04 1.72 -16.45
CA TYR A 389 15.62 0.31 -16.39
C TYR A 389 16.70 -0.65 -15.85
N LYS A 390 17.99 -0.39 -16.14
CA LYS A 390 19.09 -1.23 -15.67
C LYS A 390 19.21 -1.25 -14.14
N SER A 391 18.89 -0.14 -13.44
CA SER A 391 18.93 -0.10 -11.98
C SER A 391 17.87 -1.03 -11.38
N PHE A 392 16.63 -0.91 -11.88
CA PHE A 392 15.50 -1.69 -11.38
C PHE A 392 15.69 -3.21 -11.54
N MET A 393 16.12 -3.65 -12.72
CA MET A 393 16.41 -5.08 -12.96
C MET A 393 17.53 -5.59 -12.03
N ASN A 394 18.56 -4.79 -11.78
CA ASN A 394 19.67 -5.16 -10.90
C ASN A 394 19.20 -5.31 -9.45
N ASP A 395 18.40 -4.37 -8.96
CA ASP A 395 17.85 -4.38 -7.62
C ASP A 395 16.95 -5.62 -7.40
N TYR A 396 16.05 -5.89 -8.35
CA TYR A 396 15.18 -7.07 -8.28
C TYR A 396 15.98 -8.37 -8.28
N ASN A 397 16.99 -8.48 -9.14
CA ASN A 397 17.85 -9.65 -9.18
C ASN A 397 18.63 -9.84 -7.87
N LEU A 398 19.12 -8.76 -7.27
CA LEU A 398 19.85 -8.78 -6.01
C LEU A 398 18.97 -9.32 -4.88
N TYR A 399 17.80 -8.72 -4.68
CA TYR A 399 16.85 -9.13 -3.64
C TYR A 399 16.38 -10.58 -3.86
N TRP A 400 16.04 -10.92 -5.11
CA TRP A 400 15.58 -12.25 -5.47
C TRP A 400 16.63 -13.34 -5.27
N THR A 401 17.88 -13.06 -5.61
CA THR A 401 18.99 -14.01 -5.40
C THR A 401 19.20 -14.27 -3.91
N LYS A 402 19.08 -13.23 -3.07
CA LYS A 402 19.22 -13.35 -1.62
C LYS A 402 18.08 -14.18 -1.01
N LEU A 403 16.83 -13.86 -1.36
CA LEU A 403 15.65 -14.60 -0.91
C LEU A 403 15.72 -16.07 -1.29
N ARG A 404 16.13 -16.37 -2.54
CA ARG A 404 16.26 -17.75 -3.01
C ARG A 404 17.30 -18.53 -2.22
N LYS A 405 18.48 -17.95 -1.99
CA LYS A 405 19.54 -18.58 -1.17
C LYS A 405 19.07 -18.86 0.26
N GLN A 406 18.35 -17.92 0.87
CA GLN A 406 17.77 -18.11 2.21
C GLN A 406 16.75 -19.24 2.21
N TYR A 407 15.84 -19.27 1.23
CA TYR A 407 14.82 -20.32 1.12
C TYR A 407 15.42 -21.70 0.85
N ASP A 408 16.42 -21.77 -0.04
CA ASP A 408 17.15 -23.01 -0.34
C ASP A 408 17.83 -23.56 0.93
N SER A 409 18.49 -22.70 1.72
CA SER A 409 19.12 -23.09 2.98
C SER A 409 18.12 -23.56 4.04
N LEU A 410 16.93 -22.94 4.12
CA LEU A 410 15.88 -23.40 5.04
C LEU A 410 15.35 -24.78 4.62
N ARG A 411 15.20 -25.03 3.31
CA ARG A 411 14.69 -26.29 2.79
C ARG A 411 15.67 -27.45 2.98
N THR A 412 16.98 -27.21 2.90
CA THR A 412 17.99 -28.24 3.17
C THR A 412 18.00 -28.63 4.64
N ASN A 413 17.93 -27.66 5.55
CA ASN A 413 17.97 -27.92 7.00
C ASN A 413 16.72 -28.64 7.55
N HIS A 414 15.62 -28.72 6.78
CA HIS A 414 14.41 -29.46 7.14
C HIS A 414 14.36 -30.88 6.54
N ARG A 415 15.37 -31.28 5.75
CA ARG A 415 15.46 -32.61 5.13
C ARG A 415 16.46 -33.54 5.82
N ASP A 416 17.28 -32.99 6.70
CA ASP A 416 18.12 -33.71 7.66
C ASP A 416 17.38 -33.80 9.01
#